data_AF-A0A959KTE2-F1
#
_entry.id   AF-A0A959KTE2-F1
#
_cell.length_a   1.000
_cell.length_b   1.000
_cell.length_c   1.000
_cell.angle_alpha   90.00
_cell.angle_beta   90.00
_cell.angle_gamma   90.00
#
_symmetry.space_group_name_H-M   'P 1'
#
loop_
_entity.id
_entity.type
_entity.pdbx_description
1 polymer ?
#
loop_
_entity_poly.entity_id
_entity_poly.type
_entity_poly.pdbx_seq_one_letter_code
_entity_poly.pdbx_strand_id
1 'polypeptide(L)'
;MKFLPFTRLSRGCLGLILLFAAPQLDAQCPPEVAIAPILDTGDTRQIAALIEQIKDCPGIDDSLGLAYHLLGAYYFNENRFEDCIAATQKAIAIRQRQSPIDTFNLGKSNFNLGYAYI
;
A
#
# COMPACT_ATOMS: atom_id res chain seq x y z
N MET A 1 33.20 -25.45 22.12
CA MET A 1 32.35 -24.55 22.93
C MET A 1 31.03 -25.25 23.19
N LYS A 2 30.81 -25.69 24.45
CA LYS A 2 29.54 -26.22 24.97
C LYS A 2 28.73 -25.06 25.52
N PHE A 3 27.40 -25.09 25.32
CA PHE A 3 26.31 -24.85 26.29
C PHE A 3 25.03 -24.34 25.58
N LEU A 4 24.08 -25.26 25.36
CA LEU A 4 22.63 -25.05 25.53
C LEU A 4 22.34 -25.16 27.06
N PRO A 5 21.18 -24.74 27.65
CA PRO A 5 19.85 -24.72 27.03
C PRO A 5 18.86 -23.60 27.48
N PHE A 6 17.71 -23.58 26.79
CA PHE A 6 16.38 -23.10 27.22
C PHE A 6 16.24 -22.79 28.72
N THR A 7 16.03 -21.51 29.04
CA THR A 7 15.60 -21.05 30.35
C THR A 7 14.09 -20.80 30.39
N ARG A 8 13.41 -21.77 31.02
CA ARG A 8 12.41 -21.58 32.08
C ARG A 8 11.14 -20.78 31.77
N LEU A 9 10.11 -21.52 31.38
CA LEU A 9 8.71 -21.19 31.66
C LEU A 9 8.49 -21.23 33.19
N SER A 10 8.24 -20.08 33.83
CA SER A 10 7.71 -20.04 35.20
C SER A 10 6.35 -19.35 35.21
N ARG A 11 5.31 -20.15 35.49
CA ARG A 11 3.97 -19.70 35.90
C ARG A 11 4.07 -18.89 37.19
N GLY A 12 3.55 -17.66 37.19
CA GLY A 12 3.40 -16.87 38.41
C GLY A 12 3.24 -15.39 38.17
N CYS A 13 2.05 -14.97 37.72
CA CYS A 13 1.38 -13.74 38.17
C CYS A 13 0.01 -13.66 37.51
N LEU A 14 -1.03 -14.07 38.24
CA LEU A 14 -2.36 -13.52 38.06
C LEU A 14 -2.25 -12.02 38.37
N GLY A 15 -2.34 -11.19 37.33
CA GLY A 15 -2.32 -9.74 37.44
C GLY A 15 -3.01 -9.16 36.23
N LEU A 16 -4.22 -8.66 36.44
CA LEU A 16 -5.04 -7.93 35.49
C LEU A 16 -4.25 -6.77 34.88
N ILE A 17 -3.86 -6.87 33.60
CA ILE A 17 -3.42 -5.74 32.78
C ILE A 17 -4.22 -5.80 31.49
N LEU A 18 -5.23 -4.94 31.40
CA LEU A 18 -5.86 -4.54 30.15
C LEU A 18 -4.85 -3.72 29.32
N LEU A 19 -5.05 -3.76 28.00
CA LEU A 19 -4.34 -3.00 26.96
C LEU A 19 -2.94 -3.52 26.63
N PHE A 20 -2.82 -4.18 25.48
CA PHE A 20 -1.91 -3.83 24.37
C PHE A 20 -1.94 -4.99 23.36
N ALA A 21 -3.09 -5.16 22.70
CA ALA A 21 -3.07 -5.78 21.38
C ALA A 21 -2.70 -4.67 20.39
N ALA A 22 -1.43 -4.25 20.37
CA ALA A 22 -0.89 -3.70 19.15
C ALA A 22 -0.93 -4.87 18.16
N PRO A 23 -1.80 -4.84 17.13
CA PRO A 23 -1.76 -5.90 16.14
C PRO A 23 -0.38 -5.82 15.49
N GLN A 24 0.15 -6.97 15.15
CA GLN A 24 1.45 -7.18 14.56
C GLN A 24 1.48 -6.54 13.15
N LEU A 25 1.62 -5.21 13.07
CA LEU A 25 1.56 -4.47 11.80
C LEU A 25 2.72 -4.86 10.87
N ASP A 26 3.83 -5.32 11.44
CA ASP A 26 5.01 -5.77 10.69
C ASP A 26 4.87 -7.20 10.12
N ALA A 27 3.90 -8.00 10.58
CA ALA A 27 3.78 -9.41 10.20
C ALA A 27 2.94 -9.66 8.94
N GLN A 28 2.25 -8.64 8.42
CA GLN A 28 1.27 -8.80 7.34
C GLN A 28 1.83 -8.47 5.94
N CYS A 29 3.03 -7.89 5.86
CA CYS A 29 3.62 -7.50 4.59
C CYS A 29 4.40 -8.64 3.96
N PRO A 30 4.10 -9.04 2.72
CA PRO A 30 4.81 -10.15 2.12
C PRO A 30 6.28 -9.72 1.89
N PRO A 31 7.26 -10.51 2.39
CA PRO A 31 8.67 -10.12 2.39
C PRO A 31 9.28 -9.99 0.97
N GLU A 32 8.56 -10.39 -0.07
CA GLU A 32 9.06 -10.42 -1.45
C GLU A 32 7.93 -10.22 -2.48
N VAL A 33 7.15 -9.15 -2.36
CA VAL A 33 6.23 -8.78 -3.45
C VAL A 33 7.03 -8.20 -4.60
N ALA A 34 6.90 -8.78 -5.80
CA ALA A 34 7.49 -8.27 -7.03
C ALA A 34 6.71 -7.04 -7.54
N ILE A 35 6.83 -5.91 -6.84
CA ILE A 35 6.07 -4.69 -7.09
C ILE A 35 6.35 -4.13 -8.50
N ALA A 36 7.60 -3.82 -8.80
CA ALA A 36 7.95 -3.13 -10.05
C ALA A 36 7.53 -3.91 -11.31
N PRO A 37 7.83 -5.23 -11.43
CA PRO A 37 7.38 -6.00 -12.60
C PRO A 37 5.86 -5.98 -12.78
N ILE A 38 5.08 -6.06 -11.70
CA ILE A 38 3.61 -6.03 -11.76
C ILE A 38 3.13 -4.68 -12.30
N LEU A 39 3.67 -3.57 -11.79
CA LEU A 39 3.30 -2.23 -12.23
C LEU A 39 3.68 -1.98 -13.69
N ASP A 40 4.77 -2.59 -14.17
CA ASP A 40 5.22 -2.49 -15.56
C ASP A 40 4.39 -3.34 -16.55
N THR A 41 3.65 -4.35 -16.07
CA THR A 41 2.85 -5.23 -16.97
C THR A 41 1.64 -4.53 -17.60
N GLY A 42 1.07 -3.53 -16.93
CA GLY A 42 -0.22 -2.95 -17.30
C GLY A 42 -1.43 -3.88 -17.10
N ASP A 43 -1.25 -5.10 -16.56
CA ASP A 43 -2.38 -6.01 -16.24
C ASP A 43 -3.10 -5.51 -14.99
N THR A 44 -4.26 -4.90 -15.19
CA THR A 44 -5.02 -4.26 -14.12
C THR A 44 -5.55 -5.23 -13.07
N ARG A 45 -5.70 -6.52 -13.40
CA ARG A 45 -6.05 -7.54 -12.40
C ARG A 45 -4.88 -7.78 -11.45
N GLN A 46 -3.66 -7.81 -11.97
CA GLN A 46 -2.46 -7.95 -11.14
C GLN A 46 -2.22 -6.69 -10.32
N ILE A 47 -2.44 -5.50 -10.89
CA ILE A 47 -2.33 -4.23 -10.16
C ILE A 47 -3.37 -4.13 -9.04
N ALA A 48 -4.63 -4.53 -9.29
CA ALA A 48 -5.67 -4.55 -8.26
C ALA A 48 -5.34 -5.55 -7.14
N ALA A 49 -4.87 -6.75 -7.48
CA ALA A 49 -4.43 -7.73 -6.50
C ALA A 49 -3.23 -7.22 -5.67
N LEU A 50 -2.28 -6.56 -6.33
CA LEU A 50 -1.12 -5.95 -5.69
C LEU A 50 -1.55 -4.90 -4.66
N ILE A 51 -2.48 -4.01 -5.00
CA ILE A 51 -3.00 -2.99 -4.08
C ILE A 51 -3.54 -3.63 -2.81
N GLU A 52 -4.33 -4.69 -2.92
CA GLU A 52 -4.88 -5.37 -1.74
C GLU A 52 -3.81 -6.02 -0.87
N GLN A 53 -2.72 -6.50 -1.48
CA GLN A 53 -1.60 -7.09 -0.76
C GLN A 53 -0.75 -6.05 -0.01
N ILE A 54 -0.59 -4.85 -0.59
CA ILE A 54 0.39 -3.88 -0.10
C ILE A 54 -0.23 -2.67 0.60
N LYS A 55 -1.55 -2.45 0.52
CA LYS A 55 -2.22 -1.22 1.02
C LYS A 55 -1.96 -0.88 2.49
N ASP A 56 -1.70 -1.88 3.33
CA ASP A 56 -1.47 -1.74 4.77
C ASP A 56 0.02 -1.79 5.13
N CYS A 57 0.91 -1.85 4.13
CA CYS A 57 2.34 -1.99 4.35
C CYS A 57 3.05 -0.65 4.55
N PRO A 58 3.90 -0.50 5.57
CA PRO A 58 4.68 0.72 5.76
C PRO A 58 5.77 0.85 4.69
N GLY A 59 6.07 2.09 4.29
CA GLY A 59 7.22 2.41 3.43
C GLY A 59 7.05 2.13 1.93
N ILE A 60 5.85 1.74 1.49
CA ILE A 60 5.53 1.43 0.07
C ILE A 60 4.61 2.48 -0.58
N ASP A 61 4.34 3.59 0.10
CA ASP A 61 3.39 4.63 -0.34
C ASP A 61 3.60 5.07 -1.80
N ASP A 62 4.86 5.16 -2.26
CA ASP A 62 5.19 5.50 -3.65
C ASP A 62 4.58 4.49 -4.64
N SER A 63 4.78 3.20 -4.35
CA SER A 63 4.27 2.10 -5.17
C SER A 63 2.75 2.00 -5.11
N LEU A 64 2.14 2.21 -3.93
CA LEU A 64 0.68 2.21 -3.79
C LEU A 64 0.05 3.38 -4.56
N GLY A 65 0.65 4.57 -4.47
CA GLY A 65 0.23 5.74 -5.23
C GLY A 65 0.36 5.52 -6.74
N LEU A 66 1.44 4.89 -7.20
CA LEU A 66 1.63 4.50 -8.59
C LEU A 66 0.58 3.47 -9.06
N ALA A 67 0.30 2.44 -8.26
CA ALA A 67 -0.69 1.41 -8.58
C ALA A 67 -2.08 2.03 -8.79
N TYR A 68 -2.53 2.90 -7.89
CA TYR A 68 -3.80 3.61 -8.04
C TYR A 68 -3.81 4.58 -9.23
N HIS A 69 -2.70 5.25 -9.52
CA HIS A 69 -2.57 6.09 -10.70
C HIS A 69 -2.73 5.29 -12.01
N LEU A 70 -2.11 4.12 -12.09
CA LEU A 70 -2.22 3.22 -13.25
C LEU A 70 -3.64 2.66 -13.41
N LEU A 71 -4.31 2.28 -12.32
CA LEU A 71 -5.73 1.92 -12.38
C LEU A 71 -6.60 3.08 -12.88
N GLY A 72 -6.34 4.30 -12.41
CA GLY A 72 -7.04 5.50 -12.89
C GLY A 72 -6.87 5.69 -14.40
N ALA A 73 -5.64 5.60 -14.90
CA ALA A 73 -5.37 5.68 -16.34
C ALA A 73 -6.03 4.55 -17.14
N TYR A 74 -6.06 3.33 -16.61
CA TYR A 74 -6.77 2.22 -17.25
C TYR A 74 -8.27 2.47 -17.33
N TYR A 75 -8.92 2.84 -16.22
CA TYR A 75 -10.36 3.11 -16.22
C TYR A 75 -10.73 4.27 -17.15
N PHE A 76 -9.84 5.28 -17.27
CA PHE A 76 -10.01 6.32 -18.27
C PHE A 76 -10.08 5.76 -19.70
N ASN A 77 -9.11 4.89 -20.07
CA ASN A 77 -9.07 4.27 -21.40
C ASN A 77 -10.29 3.38 -21.67
N GLU A 78 -10.87 2.78 -20.63
CA GLU A 78 -12.11 1.99 -20.71
C GLU A 78 -13.39 2.85 -20.66
N ASN A 79 -13.29 4.18 -20.68
CA ASN A 79 -14.41 5.13 -20.54
C ASN A 79 -15.20 4.98 -19.23
N ARG A 80 -14.58 4.42 -18.19
CA ARG A 80 -15.14 4.27 -16.84
C ARG A 80 -14.71 5.45 -15.98
N PHE A 81 -15.28 6.62 -16.25
CA PHE A 81 -14.80 7.89 -15.67
C PHE A 81 -14.97 7.97 -14.16
N GLU A 82 -16.05 7.42 -13.60
CA GLU A 82 -16.28 7.39 -12.15
C GLU A 82 -15.19 6.57 -11.43
N ASP A 83 -14.83 5.41 -11.97
CA ASP A 83 -13.77 4.57 -11.43
C ASP A 83 -12.39 5.21 -11.62
N CYS A 84 -12.18 5.87 -12.74
CA CYS A 84 -10.97 6.66 -13.02
C CYS A 84 -10.77 7.75 -11.95
N ILE A 85 -11.81 8.54 -11.69
CA ILE A 85 -11.81 9.60 -10.68
C ILE A 85 -11.50 9.01 -9.31
N ALA A 86 -12.21 7.95 -8.92
CA ALA A 86 -12.03 7.32 -7.61
C ALA A 86 -10.61 6.77 -7.40
N ALA A 87 -10.05 6.07 -8.40
CA ALA A 87 -8.70 5.55 -8.33
C ALA A 87 -7.65 6.68 -8.31
N THR A 88 -7.81 7.71 -9.14
CA THR A 88 -6.89 8.84 -9.21
C THR A 88 -6.89 9.66 -7.93
N GLN A 89 -8.06 9.87 -7.30
CA GLN A 89 -8.17 10.54 -6.00
C GLN A 89 -7.43 9.77 -4.89
N LYS A 90 -7.50 8.43 -4.88
CA LYS A 90 -6.71 7.62 -3.95
C LYS A 90 -5.21 7.81 -4.16
N ALA A 91 -4.74 7.82 -5.41
CA ALA A 91 -3.33 8.09 -5.71
C ALA A 91 -2.87 9.47 -5.22
N ILE A 92 -3.71 10.51 -5.40
CA ILE A 92 -3.45 11.86 -4.91
C ILE A 92 -3.35 11.88 -3.38
N ALA A 93 -4.31 11.28 -2.69
CA ALA A 93 -4.35 11.25 -1.23
C ALA A 93 -3.11 10.56 -0.64
N ILE A 94 -2.65 9.45 -1.24
CA ILE A 94 -1.42 8.77 -0.84
C ILE A 94 -0.20 9.65 -1.04
N ARG A 95 -0.07 10.32 -2.19
CA ARG A 95 1.11 11.16 -2.48
C ARG A 95 1.16 12.43 -1.63
N GLN A 96 0.01 12.99 -1.27
CA GLN A 96 -0.06 14.18 -0.42
C GLN A 96 0.36 13.94 1.03
N ARG A 97 0.23 12.70 1.54
CA ARG A 97 0.66 12.36 2.91
C ARG A 97 2.14 12.00 3.03
N GLN A 98 2.86 11.92 1.92
CA GLN A 98 4.28 11.56 1.91
C GLN A 98 5.17 12.69 2.45
N SER A 99 6.31 12.31 3.03
CA SER A 99 7.32 13.25 3.50
C SER A 99 8.72 12.77 3.10
N PRO A 100 9.39 13.43 2.13
CA PRO A 100 8.91 14.59 1.37
C PRO A 100 7.77 14.23 0.41
N ILE A 101 6.98 15.22 0.02
CA ILE A 101 5.94 15.05 -1.00
C ILE A 101 6.61 14.82 -2.37
N ASP A 102 6.23 13.75 -3.07
CA ASP A 102 6.59 13.54 -4.48
C ASP A 102 5.73 14.46 -5.38
N THR A 103 6.22 15.67 -5.60
CA THR A 103 5.51 16.70 -6.38
C THR A 103 5.34 16.32 -7.85
N PHE A 104 6.27 15.55 -8.42
CA PHE A 104 6.23 15.15 -9.82
C PHE A 104 5.09 14.15 -10.07
N ASN A 105 5.05 13.06 -9.30
CA ASN A 105 3.99 12.07 -9.46
C ASN A 105 2.64 12.58 -8.93
N LEU A 106 2.62 13.48 -7.94
CA LEU A 106 1.41 14.18 -7.54
C LEU A 106 0.85 15.03 -8.69
N GLY A 107 1.71 15.76 -9.41
CA GLY A 107 1.32 16.54 -10.58
C GLY A 107 0.70 15.67 -11.68
N LYS A 108 1.32 14.53 -12.00
CA LYS A 108 0.77 13.56 -12.97
C LYS A 108 -0.62 13.06 -12.60
N SER A 109 -0.87 12.75 -11.32
CA SER A 109 -2.22 12.34 -10.91
C SER A 109 -3.24 13.47 -10.95
N ASN A 110 -2.86 14.69 -10.59
CA ASN A 110 -3.76 15.84 -10.73
C ASN A 110 -4.10 16.11 -12.21
N PHE A 111 -3.13 15.96 -13.10
CA PHE A 111 -3.37 16.03 -14.55
C PHE A 111 -4.41 14.99 -15.00
N ASN A 112 -4.24 13.71 -14.61
CA ASN A 112 -5.21 12.67 -14.94
C ASN A 112 -6.60 12.97 -14.39
N LEU A 113 -6.70 13.47 -13.16
CA LEU A 113 -7.98 13.83 -12.55
C LEU A 113 -8.67 14.97 -13.31
N GLY A 114 -7.90 16.02 -13.67
CA GLY A 114 -8.41 17.12 -14.47
C GLY A 114 -8.90 16.65 -15.84
N TYR A 115 -8.14 15.76 -16.49
CA TYR A 115 -8.49 15.20 -17.79
C TYR A 115 -9.73 14.29 -17.72
N ALA A 116 -9.93 13.57 -16.61
CA ALA A 116 -11.12 12.74 -16.40
C ALA A 116 -12.44 13.54 -16.26
N TYR A 117 -12.35 14.85 -16.01
CA TYR A 117 -13.52 15.73 -15.88
C TYR A 117 -13.86 16.52 -17.16
N ILE A 118 -13.06 16.41 -18.23
CA ILE A 118 -13.26 17.11 -19.50
C ILE A 118 -13.82 16.13 -20.53
#